data_AF-A0A2H4SVP6-F1
#
_entry.id   AF-A0A2H4SVP6-F1
#
_cell.length_a   1.000
_cell.length_b   1.000
_cell.length_c   1.000
_cell.angle_alpha   90.00
_cell.angle_beta   90.00
_cell.angle_gamma   90.00
#
_symmetry.space_group_name_H-M   'P 1'
#
loop_
_entity.id
_entity.type
_entity.pdbx_description
1 polymer ?
#
loop_
_entity_poly.entity_id
_entity_poly.type
_entity_poly.pdbx_seq_one_letter_code
_entity_poly.pdbx_strand_id
1 'polypeptide(L)'
;MILNAWLMRSIAGQNGAVPPPGPEGSQLDQSRPPPPGPGGRPVAENAGLPKEGWDLHIACKLGAGELNWCNVVQSTAHGGPVSRDKTQASSLYFETVLGQLRKISIIAMWFTRVLLAVSSAAAALGCTLPTDTPSTNIPQGFAIQVQNASYPVIHNRLINQWSAGGGDQHLYLSPAGNATGATLTLVAGVITQPNGGKVIRAVINGEYTAFDNTTKMFMTERGDPRGIFDVRYGCNPDTDKVQTELVFKERSGVTGGHLCFRLAAGNRHECRYSPPGNTLVDLPNQLCIKVTLVVVRT
;
A
#
# COMPACT_ATOMS: atom_id res chain seq x y z
N MET A 1 44.94 46.88 -12.41
CA MET A 1 43.92 46.81 -13.47
C MET A 1 42.64 46.26 -12.83
N ILE A 2 41.70 47.16 -12.47
CA ILE A 2 40.23 47.03 -12.28
C ILE A 2 39.76 45.72 -11.58
N LEU A 3 39.27 45.60 -10.34
CA LEU A 3 38.42 46.35 -9.38
C LEU A 3 36.98 46.70 -9.83
N ASN A 4 36.01 46.37 -8.95
CA ASN A 4 34.58 46.75 -8.86
C ASN A 4 33.59 45.59 -9.16
N ALA A 5 32.48 45.39 -8.44
CA ALA A 5 31.72 46.32 -7.59
C ALA A 5 30.76 45.59 -6.60
N TRP A 6 30.49 46.28 -5.47
CA TRP A 6 29.17 46.55 -4.84
C TRP A 6 28.29 45.41 -4.28
N LEU A 7 27.41 45.59 -3.28
CA LEU A 7 27.25 46.48 -2.10
C LEU A 7 26.00 45.99 -1.32
N MET A 8 26.04 46.20 -0.01
CA MET A 8 25.09 46.06 1.11
C MET A 8 23.57 46.34 0.97
N ARG A 9 22.81 45.78 1.95
CA ARG A 9 21.64 46.25 2.75
C ARG A 9 20.45 45.27 2.72
N SER A 10 19.67 44.98 3.79
CA SER A 10 19.52 45.51 5.16
C SER A 10 18.85 44.45 6.07
N ILE A 11 19.08 44.56 7.38
CA ILE A 11 18.44 43.84 8.51
C ILE A 11 17.33 44.72 9.13
N ALA A 12 16.47 44.09 9.95
CA ALA A 12 15.52 44.58 10.98
C ALA A 12 14.06 44.71 10.52
N GLY A 13 13.03 44.24 11.22
CA GLY A 13 12.87 43.80 12.60
C GLY A 13 11.95 44.75 13.39
N GLN A 14 10.87 44.19 13.98
CA GLN A 14 10.11 44.64 15.17
C GLN A 14 8.59 44.97 15.03
N ASN A 15 7.81 44.14 15.74
CA ASN A 15 6.84 44.43 16.82
C ASN A 15 5.45 45.08 16.59
N GLY A 16 4.45 44.39 17.18
CA GLY A 16 3.22 44.91 17.80
C GLY A 16 2.00 45.02 16.87
N ALA A 17 0.75 44.79 17.25
CA ALA A 17 0.05 44.27 18.43
C ALA A 17 -1.45 44.13 18.01
N VAL A 18 -2.20 43.24 18.67
CA VAL A 18 -3.67 43.04 18.56
C VAL A 18 -4.37 43.97 19.59
N PRO A 19 -5.54 44.62 19.34
CA PRO A 19 -6.86 44.04 19.69
C PRO A 19 -8.12 44.46 18.87
N PRO A 20 -9.28 43.77 19.07
CA PRO A 20 -10.64 44.03 18.51
C PRO A 20 -11.46 44.99 19.45
N PRO A 21 -12.82 45.17 19.42
CA PRO A 21 -13.94 44.52 18.70
C PRO A 21 -15.06 45.48 18.18
N GLY A 22 -16.20 44.94 17.68
CA GLY A 22 -17.52 45.59 17.85
C GLY A 22 -18.41 45.80 16.60
N PRO A 23 -19.73 46.02 16.76
CA PRO A 23 -20.81 45.33 16.02
C PRO A 23 -21.80 46.25 15.25
N GLU A 24 -22.95 45.67 14.84
CA GLU A 24 -24.20 46.28 14.29
C GLU A 24 -24.18 46.61 12.77
N GLY A 25 -25.22 46.39 11.95
CA GLY A 25 -26.56 45.83 12.13
C GLY A 25 -27.50 46.35 11.02
N SER A 26 -28.28 45.45 10.37
CA SER A 26 -29.59 45.68 9.69
C SER A 26 -29.61 46.54 8.39
N GLN A 27 -30.49 46.43 7.38
CA GLN A 27 -31.89 45.98 7.24
C GLN A 27 -32.25 45.60 5.76
N LEU A 28 -33.25 44.71 5.64
CA LEU A 28 -34.40 44.65 4.70
C LEU A 28 -34.22 44.64 3.17
N ASP A 29 -34.73 43.57 2.53
CA ASP A 29 -35.90 43.69 1.63
C ASP A 29 -36.73 42.38 1.62
N GLN A 30 -38.06 42.56 1.62
CA GLN A 30 -39.10 41.53 1.66
C GLN A 30 -39.86 41.54 0.33
N SER A 31 -40.10 40.36 -0.25
CA SER A 31 -41.33 40.14 -1.04
C SER A 31 -41.77 38.67 -1.03
N ARG A 32 -43.01 38.48 -0.59
CA ARG A 32 -43.87 37.25 -0.54
C ARG A 32 -45.03 37.48 -1.56
N PRO A 33 -45.95 36.53 -1.93
CA PRO A 33 -46.67 35.61 -1.02
C PRO A 33 -47.13 34.24 -1.69
N PRO A 34 -48.20 33.50 -1.25
CA PRO A 34 -48.14 32.10 -0.79
C PRO A 34 -49.10 31.11 -1.56
N PRO A 35 -49.27 29.82 -1.16
CA PRO A 35 -49.95 28.79 -1.96
C PRO A 35 -51.42 28.54 -1.54
N PRO A 36 -52.23 27.84 -2.37
CA PRO A 36 -53.49 27.25 -1.93
C PRO A 36 -53.46 25.70 -1.87
N GLY A 37 -54.26 25.16 -0.94
CA GLY A 37 -54.45 23.74 -0.65
C GLY A 37 -55.55 23.02 -1.48
N PRO A 38 -56.01 21.84 -1.05
CA PRO A 38 -56.52 20.78 -1.93
C PRO A 38 -58.05 20.60 -1.94
N GLY A 39 -58.58 19.98 -3.00
CA GLY A 39 -59.92 19.34 -2.97
C GLY A 39 -60.55 19.04 -4.34
N GLY A 40 -61.18 17.86 -4.44
CA GLY A 40 -62.34 17.62 -5.32
C GLY A 40 -62.17 16.65 -6.49
N ARG A 41 -62.82 15.47 -6.41
CA ARG A 41 -63.09 14.53 -7.52
C ARG A 41 -64.24 15.04 -8.42
N PRO A 42 -64.40 14.48 -9.63
CA PRO A 42 -65.68 13.81 -9.92
C PRO A 42 -65.55 12.43 -10.59
N VAL A 43 -66.73 11.83 -10.77
CA VAL A 43 -67.12 10.42 -10.95
C VAL A 43 -67.08 9.96 -12.42
N ALA A 44 -66.99 8.63 -12.58
CA ALA A 44 -66.80 7.85 -13.80
C ALA A 44 -67.99 7.77 -14.77
N GLU A 45 -67.69 7.43 -16.04
CA GLU A 45 -68.61 6.70 -16.91
C GLU A 45 -67.85 5.68 -17.78
N ASN A 46 -68.44 4.49 -17.93
CA ASN A 46 -67.87 3.26 -18.47
C ASN A 46 -67.82 3.24 -20.01
N ALA A 47 -66.79 2.61 -20.60
CA ALA A 47 -66.94 1.44 -21.49
C ALA A 47 -65.61 1.09 -22.19
N GLY A 48 -65.21 -0.19 -22.11
CA GLY A 48 -64.21 -0.79 -22.99
C GLY A 48 -63.09 -1.51 -22.24
N LEU A 49 -63.26 -2.81 -22.01
CA LEU A 49 -62.21 -3.72 -21.54
C LEU A 49 -61.04 -3.78 -22.54
N PRO A 50 -59.78 -3.81 -22.05
CA PRO A 50 -58.78 -4.66 -22.68
C PRO A 50 -58.01 -5.52 -21.68
N LYS A 51 -58.06 -6.83 -21.94
CA LYS A 51 -57.01 -7.85 -21.79
C LYS A 51 -56.01 -7.64 -20.66
N GLU A 52 -56.18 -8.43 -19.60
CA GLU A 52 -55.19 -8.62 -18.53
C GLU A 52 -53.85 -9.11 -19.12
N GLY A 53 -52.85 -8.25 -19.13
CA GLY A 53 -51.45 -8.60 -19.28
C GLY A 53 -50.78 -8.54 -17.92
N TRP A 54 -50.13 -9.62 -17.50
CA TRP A 54 -49.25 -9.62 -16.34
C TRP A 54 -47.82 -9.45 -16.84
N ASP A 55 -47.16 -8.36 -16.47
CA ASP A 55 -45.72 -8.20 -16.70
C ASP A 55 -44.95 -8.55 -15.43
N LEU A 56 -44.12 -9.60 -15.53
CA LEU A 56 -43.17 -9.97 -14.49
C LEU A 56 -41.83 -9.27 -14.76
N HIS A 57 -41.54 -8.23 -14.01
CA HIS A 57 -40.22 -7.58 -14.05
C HIS A 57 -39.31 -8.17 -12.97
N ILE A 58 -38.24 -8.84 -13.40
CA ILE A 58 -37.14 -9.26 -12.53
C ILE A 58 -36.01 -8.24 -12.69
N ALA A 59 -35.78 -7.42 -11.67
CA ALA A 59 -34.65 -6.50 -11.63
C ALA A 59 -33.54 -7.10 -10.77
N CYS A 60 -32.44 -7.52 -11.40
CA CYS A 60 -31.23 -7.98 -10.73
C CYS A 60 -30.16 -6.89 -10.81
N LYS A 61 -29.62 -6.46 -9.67
CA LYS A 61 -28.46 -5.57 -9.63
C LYS A 61 -27.20 -6.44 -9.50
N LEU A 62 -26.38 -6.47 -10.55
CA LEU A 62 -25.10 -7.17 -10.53
C LEU A 62 -24.07 -6.32 -9.77
N GLY A 63 -23.81 -6.69 -8.52
CA GLY A 63 -22.65 -6.21 -7.76
C GLY A 63 -21.60 -7.30 -7.71
N ALA A 64 -20.35 -6.98 -8.04
CA ALA A 64 -19.24 -7.91 -7.90
C ALA A 64 -18.97 -8.15 -6.40
N GLY A 65 -19.40 -9.30 -5.87
CA GLY A 65 -18.70 -9.90 -4.72
C GLY A 65 -19.49 -10.49 -3.55
N GLU A 66 -20.81 -10.29 -3.37
CA GLU A 66 -21.54 -10.89 -2.22
C GLU A 66 -22.99 -11.28 -2.57
N LEU A 67 -23.54 -12.24 -1.81
CA LEU A 67 -24.80 -12.97 -2.04
C LEU A 67 -25.96 -12.14 -2.63
N ASN A 68 -26.48 -12.61 -3.76
CA ASN A 68 -27.56 -12.00 -4.53
C ASN A 68 -28.89 -11.95 -3.75
N TRP A 69 -29.50 -10.77 -3.65
CA TRP A 69 -30.91 -10.62 -3.28
C TRP A 69 -31.70 -10.23 -4.53
N CYS A 70 -32.58 -11.12 -4.99
CA CYS A 70 -33.58 -10.81 -6.01
C CYS A 70 -34.90 -10.50 -5.31
N ASN A 71 -35.40 -9.26 -5.43
CA ASN A 71 -36.75 -8.93 -5.01
C ASN A 71 -37.71 -9.16 -6.18
N VAL A 72 -38.66 -10.07 -6.00
CA VAL A 72 -39.80 -10.19 -6.92
C VAL A 72 -40.86 -9.20 -6.47
N VAL A 73 -41.10 -8.16 -7.26
CA VAL A 73 -42.20 -7.21 -7.01
C VAL A 73 -43.35 -7.58 -7.94
N GLN A 74 -44.44 -8.06 -7.36
CA GLN A 74 -45.68 -8.32 -8.10
C GLN A 74 -46.53 -7.04 -8.02
N SER A 75 -46.72 -6.38 -9.16
CA SER A 75 -47.57 -5.20 -9.27
C SER A 75 -48.77 -5.54 -10.15
N THR A 76 -49.98 -5.40 -9.61
CA THR A 76 -51.19 -5.28 -10.42
C THR A 76 -51.36 -3.82 -10.81
N ALA A 77 -51.59 -3.55 -12.09
CA ALA A 77 -51.69 -2.19 -12.62
C ALA A 77 -52.82 -1.33 -12.01
N HIS A 78 -53.74 -1.86 -11.21
CA HIS A 78 -54.74 -1.06 -10.50
C HIS A 78 -55.01 -1.60 -9.09
N GLY A 79 -54.78 -0.78 -8.07
CA GLY A 79 -54.82 -1.13 -6.64
C GLY A 79 -56.21 -1.47 -6.10
N GLY A 80 -56.61 -2.74 -6.22
CA GLY A 80 -57.73 -3.34 -5.49
C GLY A 80 -57.26 -4.34 -4.42
N PRO A 81 -58.07 -4.62 -3.38
CA PRO A 81 -57.70 -5.55 -2.32
C PRO A 81 -57.59 -7.00 -2.83
N VAL A 82 -56.52 -7.69 -2.43
CA VAL A 82 -56.23 -9.09 -2.78
C VAL A 82 -57.13 -10.03 -1.97
N SER A 83 -57.98 -10.79 -2.67
CA SER A 83 -58.72 -11.93 -2.10
C SER A 83 -57.75 -13.05 -1.65
N ARG A 84 -57.96 -13.58 -0.45
CA ARG A 84 -57.10 -14.57 0.24
C ARG A 84 -57.10 -15.98 -0.37
N ASP A 85 -57.86 -16.25 -1.43
CA ASP A 85 -57.95 -17.60 -2.02
C ASP A 85 -56.93 -17.90 -3.13
N LYS A 86 -56.13 -16.93 -3.58
CA LYS A 86 -55.14 -17.15 -4.67
C LYS A 86 -53.70 -17.37 -4.19
N THR A 87 -53.47 -17.42 -2.87
CA THR A 87 -52.13 -17.58 -2.28
C THR A 87 -51.59 -19.02 -2.34
N GLN A 88 -52.44 -20.02 -2.64
CA GLN A 88 -52.00 -21.42 -2.75
C GLN A 88 -51.41 -21.78 -4.13
N ALA A 89 -51.82 -21.11 -5.22
CA ALA A 89 -51.34 -21.44 -6.56
C ALA A 89 -49.90 -20.96 -6.84
N SER A 90 -49.46 -19.89 -6.17
CA SER A 90 -48.10 -19.34 -6.29
C SER A 90 -47.05 -20.10 -5.48
N SER A 91 -47.45 -20.84 -4.43
CA SER A 91 -46.54 -21.68 -3.64
C SER A 91 -46.07 -22.93 -4.41
N LEU A 92 -46.92 -23.51 -5.26
CA LEU A 92 -46.61 -24.73 -6.01
C LEU A 92 -45.66 -24.49 -7.20
N TYR A 93 -45.70 -23.30 -7.80
CA TYR A 93 -44.77 -22.93 -8.88
C TYR A 93 -43.36 -22.59 -8.36
N PHE A 94 -43.24 -22.04 -7.15
CA PHE A 94 -41.93 -21.68 -6.58
C PHE A 94 -41.08 -22.90 -6.21
N GLU A 95 -41.69 -23.95 -5.65
CA GLU A 95 -41.01 -25.21 -5.31
C GLU A 95 -40.48 -25.94 -6.56
N THR A 96 -41.20 -25.86 -7.69
CA THR A 96 -40.85 -26.59 -8.92
C THR A 96 -39.65 -25.93 -9.64
N VAL A 97 -39.57 -24.60 -9.64
CA VAL A 97 -38.46 -23.86 -10.27
C VAL A 97 -37.18 -23.94 -9.43
N LEU A 98 -37.27 -23.87 -8.10
CA LEU A 98 -36.14 -24.08 -7.19
C LEU A 98 -35.63 -25.53 -7.22
N GLY A 99 -36.51 -26.52 -7.41
CA GLY A 99 -36.15 -27.93 -7.57
C GLY A 99 -35.37 -28.24 -8.85
N GLN A 100 -35.65 -27.52 -9.96
CA GLN A 100 -34.92 -27.66 -11.23
C GLN A 100 -33.58 -26.90 -11.24
N LEU A 101 -33.52 -25.72 -10.62
CA LEU A 101 -32.27 -24.95 -10.52
C LEU A 101 -31.22 -25.62 -9.61
N ARG A 102 -31.65 -26.37 -8.57
CA ARG A 102 -30.74 -27.19 -7.76
C ARG A 102 -30.14 -28.38 -8.53
N LYS A 103 -30.85 -28.94 -9.51
CA LYS A 103 -30.33 -30.06 -10.33
C LYS A 103 -29.33 -29.62 -11.39
N ILE A 104 -29.48 -28.41 -11.94
CA ILE A 104 -28.51 -27.82 -12.88
C ILE A 104 -27.22 -27.39 -12.17
N SER A 105 -27.30 -26.92 -10.91
CA SER A 105 -26.09 -26.62 -10.11
C SER A 105 -25.26 -27.85 -9.77
N ILE A 106 -25.87 -29.04 -9.64
CA ILE A 106 -25.12 -30.25 -9.30
C ILE A 106 -24.37 -30.77 -10.53
N ILE A 107 -24.98 -30.83 -11.72
CA ILE A 107 -24.31 -31.38 -12.92
C ILE A 107 -23.16 -30.46 -13.41
N ALA A 108 -23.28 -29.14 -13.25
CA ALA A 108 -22.18 -28.22 -13.55
C ALA A 108 -21.02 -28.32 -12.54
N MET A 109 -21.27 -28.77 -11.30
CA MET A 109 -20.23 -28.88 -10.26
C MET A 109 -19.33 -30.12 -10.40
N TRP A 110 -19.70 -31.10 -11.23
CA TRP A 110 -18.92 -32.32 -11.44
C TRP A 110 -18.02 -32.28 -12.68
N PHE A 111 -18.24 -31.34 -13.62
CA PHE A 111 -17.37 -31.19 -14.80
C PHE A 111 -16.35 -30.04 -14.72
N THR A 112 -16.41 -29.18 -13.68
CA THR A 112 -15.41 -28.09 -13.48
C THR A 112 -14.35 -28.43 -12.43
N ARG A 113 -14.17 -29.70 -12.08
CA ARG A 113 -13.13 -30.15 -11.11
C ARG A 113 -11.99 -30.96 -11.72
N VAL A 114 -11.91 -31.07 -13.05
CA VAL A 114 -10.88 -31.89 -13.73
C VAL A 114 -9.91 -31.06 -14.60
N LEU A 115 -10.06 -29.73 -14.68
CA LEU A 115 -9.21 -28.89 -15.55
C LEU A 115 -8.38 -27.82 -14.82
N LEU A 116 -7.84 -28.13 -13.64
CA LEU A 116 -6.87 -27.24 -12.96
C LEU A 116 -5.91 -28.02 -12.04
N ALA A 117 -5.32 -29.09 -12.56
CA ALA A 117 -4.29 -29.84 -11.86
C ALA A 117 -3.13 -30.23 -12.79
N VAL A 118 -2.64 -29.28 -13.59
CA VAL A 118 -1.28 -29.34 -14.14
C VAL A 118 -0.69 -27.92 -14.12
N SER A 119 -0.41 -27.42 -12.93
CA SER A 119 0.72 -26.52 -12.78
C SER A 119 1.82 -27.38 -12.19
N SER A 120 2.56 -28.03 -13.07
CA SER A 120 3.85 -28.61 -12.75
C SER A 120 4.63 -27.59 -11.92
N ALA A 121 4.85 -27.90 -10.65
CA ALA A 121 5.87 -27.25 -9.86
C ALA A 121 7.22 -27.50 -10.55
N ALA A 122 7.61 -26.59 -11.45
CA ALA A 122 9.00 -26.38 -11.76
C ALA A 122 9.62 -25.69 -10.54
N ALA A 123 9.78 -26.45 -9.45
CA ALA A 123 10.53 -25.99 -8.30
C ALA A 123 12.02 -26.11 -8.64
N ALA A 124 12.64 -24.93 -8.74
CA ALA A 124 14.04 -24.63 -8.57
C ALA A 124 15.03 -25.18 -9.61
N LEU A 125 15.37 -24.33 -10.58
CA LEU A 125 16.79 -24.05 -10.81
C LEU A 125 17.08 -22.59 -10.44
N GLY A 126 16.79 -22.24 -9.18
CA GLY A 126 17.40 -21.07 -8.57
C GLY A 126 18.89 -21.35 -8.45
N CYS A 127 19.63 -20.95 -9.48
CA CYS A 127 21.09 -20.88 -9.65
C CYS A 127 22.00 -21.88 -8.90
N THR A 128 23.02 -22.41 -9.59
CA THR A 128 24.11 -23.13 -8.90
C THR A 128 24.98 -22.13 -8.15
N LEU A 129 24.89 -22.13 -6.81
CA LEU A 129 25.70 -21.26 -5.98
C LEU A 129 27.17 -21.72 -5.98
N PRO A 130 28.13 -20.78 -5.97
CA PRO A 130 29.52 -21.09 -5.70
C PRO A 130 29.69 -21.76 -4.33
N THR A 131 30.66 -22.66 -4.20
CA THR A 131 30.94 -23.41 -2.96
C THR A 131 31.96 -22.72 -2.06
N ASP A 132 32.64 -21.68 -2.56
CA ASP A 132 33.55 -20.88 -1.75
C ASP A 132 32.79 -19.98 -0.78
N THR A 133 33.44 -19.65 0.34
CA THR A 133 32.88 -18.73 1.33
C THR A 133 33.16 -17.30 0.89
N PRO A 134 32.13 -16.45 0.70
CA PRO A 134 32.35 -15.06 0.34
C PRO A 134 33.16 -14.31 1.40
N SER A 135 34.02 -13.39 0.94
CA SER A 135 34.72 -12.46 1.83
C SER A 135 33.73 -11.60 2.63
N THR A 136 34.00 -11.42 3.93
CA THR A 136 33.27 -10.46 4.79
C THR A 136 33.64 -9.00 4.53
N ASN A 137 34.51 -8.76 3.54
CA ASN A 137 34.89 -7.44 3.04
C ASN A 137 34.62 -7.34 1.54
N ILE A 138 34.10 -6.18 1.12
CA ILE A 138 33.91 -5.79 -0.26
C ILE A 138 34.55 -4.40 -0.41
N PRO A 139 35.87 -4.34 -0.68
CA PRO A 139 36.59 -3.06 -0.78
C PRO A 139 36.29 -2.32 -2.09
N GLN A 140 35.76 -3.02 -3.09
CA GLN A 140 35.28 -2.40 -4.32
C GLN A 140 33.98 -1.65 -4.07
N GLY A 141 33.81 -0.52 -4.76
CA GLY A 141 32.58 0.26 -4.73
C GLY A 141 31.37 -0.54 -5.20
N PHE A 142 30.25 -0.43 -4.48
CA PHE A 142 28.97 -1.02 -4.86
C PHE A 142 27.79 -0.14 -4.47
N ALA A 143 26.63 -0.42 -5.08
CA ALA A 143 25.33 0.05 -4.65
C ALA A 143 24.53 -1.12 -4.08
N ILE A 144 23.48 -0.83 -3.32
CA ILE A 144 22.59 -1.87 -2.78
C ILE A 144 21.25 -1.79 -3.48
N GLN A 145 20.81 -2.90 -4.06
CA GLN A 145 19.44 -3.08 -4.53
C GLN A 145 18.65 -3.88 -3.51
N VAL A 146 17.38 -3.54 -3.31
CA VAL A 146 16.49 -4.31 -2.44
C VAL A 146 15.59 -5.22 -3.27
N GLN A 147 15.36 -6.43 -2.79
CA GLN A 147 14.51 -7.41 -3.44
C GLN A 147 13.47 -7.96 -2.48
N ASN A 148 12.19 -7.82 -2.85
CA ASN A 148 11.09 -8.62 -2.33
C ASN A 148 9.97 -8.68 -3.39
N ALA A 149 9.86 -9.79 -4.13
CA ALA A 149 8.92 -9.92 -5.26
C ALA A 149 7.44 -9.85 -4.82
N SER A 150 7.14 -10.17 -3.55
CA SER A 150 5.79 -10.02 -2.98
C SER A 150 5.38 -8.56 -2.79
N TYR A 151 6.32 -7.61 -2.85
CA TYR A 151 6.07 -6.17 -2.75
C TYR A 151 6.68 -5.42 -3.95
N PRO A 152 6.00 -5.42 -5.12
CA PRO A 152 6.49 -4.82 -6.35
C PRO A 152 6.86 -3.33 -6.22
N VAL A 153 6.20 -2.60 -5.31
CA VAL A 153 6.45 -1.17 -5.06
C VAL A 153 7.86 -0.87 -4.54
N ILE A 154 8.52 -1.85 -3.91
CA ILE A 154 9.90 -1.72 -3.46
C ILE A 154 10.90 -2.62 -4.18
N HIS A 155 10.42 -3.68 -4.82
CA HIS A 155 11.25 -4.68 -5.48
C HIS A 155 12.16 -4.06 -6.55
N ASN A 156 13.44 -4.47 -6.56
CA ASN A 156 14.49 -4.01 -7.47
C ASN A 156 14.84 -2.51 -7.40
N ARG A 157 14.45 -1.81 -6.33
CA ARG A 157 14.85 -0.40 -6.10
C ARG A 157 16.22 -0.32 -5.44
N LEU A 158 16.97 0.74 -5.76
CA LEU A 158 18.27 1.01 -5.16
C LEU A 158 18.11 1.76 -3.83
N ILE A 159 19.02 1.50 -2.88
CA ILE A 159 19.18 2.32 -1.70
C ILE A 159 19.96 3.59 -2.11
N ASN A 160 19.27 4.71 -1.97
CA ASN A 160 19.74 6.07 -2.15
C ASN A 160 19.99 6.74 -0.79
N GLN A 161 20.70 7.87 -0.83
CA GLN A 161 21.06 8.68 0.32
C GLN A 161 20.44 10.07 0.26
N TRP A 162 19.93 10.54 1.39
CA TRP A 162 19.43 11.90 1.53
C TRP A 162 20.12 12.58 2.71
N SER A 163 20.78 13.70 2.45
CA SER A 163 21.41 14.53 3.49
C SER A 163 20.39 14.99 4.54
N ALA A 164 20.67 14.72 5.82
CA ALA A 164 19.80 15.05 6.94
C ALA A 164 20.40 16.10 7.90
N GLY A 165 21.45 16.81 7.46
CA GLY A 165 22.23 17.71 8.31
C GLY A 165 23.28 16.97 9.13
N GLY A 166 24.24 17.71 9.71
CA GLY A 166 25.29 17.12 10.57
C GLY A 166 26.20 16.09 9.90
N GLY A 167 26.20 16.01 8.55
CA GLY A 167 26.94 14.99 7.80
C GLY A 167 26.19 13.67 7.62
N ASP A 168 25.00 13.52 8.20
CA ASP A 168 24.21 12.29 8.15
C ASP A 168 23.56 12.07 6.79
N GLN A 169 23.53 10.81 6.36
CA GLN A 169 22.85 10.37 5.15
C GLN A 169 21.75 9.37 5.53
N HIS A 170 20.50 9.80 5.41
CA HIS A 170 19.36 8.91 5.56
C HIS A 170 19.26 7.96 4.36
N LEU A 171 18.88 6.72 4.63
CA LEU A 171 18.74 5.68 3.60
C LEU A 171 17.28 5.56 3.16
N TYR A 172 17.05 5.82 1.87
CA TYR A 172 15.74 5.72 1.23
C TYR A 172 15.81 4.88 -0.05
N LEU A 173 14.68 4.38 -0.53
CA LEU A 173 14.63 3.75 -1.86
C LEU A 173 14.49 4.78 -2.99
N SER A 174 15.26 4.60 -4.07
CA SER A 174 15.19 5.39 -5.30
C SER A 174 13.76 5.48 -5.82
N PRO A 175 13.20 6.63 -6.22
CA PRO A 175 13.92 7.84 -6.59
C PRO A 175 14.13 8.81 -5.43
N ALA A 176 13.76 8.47 -4.19
CA ALA A 176 13.98 9.37 -3.06
C ALA A 176 15.47 9.41 -2.70
N GLY A 177 16.04 10.62 -2.58
CA GLY A 177 17.46 10.82 -2.32
C GLY A 177 18.34 10.63 -3.55
N ASN A 178 19.62 10.89 -3.37
CA ASN A 178 20.65 10.77 -4.40
C ASN A 178 21.14 9.33 -4.50
N ALA A 179 21.42 8.88 -5.72
CA ALA A 179 22.02 7.57 -5.94
C ALA A 179 23.38 7.49 -5.23
N THR A 180 23.68 6.33 -4.63
CA THR A 180 24.98 6.06 -4.01
C THR A 180 26.11 5.88 -5.03
N GLY A 181 25.80 5.71 -6.32
CA GLY A 181 26.78 5.75 -7.41
C GLY A 181 27.87 4.70 -7.31
N ALA A 182 27.55 3.52 -6.75
CA ALA A 182 28.51 2.46 -6.45
C ALA A 182 29.68 2.89 -5.53
N THR A 183 29.45 3.81 -4.58
CA THR A 183 30.51 4.30 -3.67
C THR A 183 30.53 3.60 -2.31
N LEU A 184 29.58 2.69 -2.03
CA LEU A 184 29.56 1.93 -0.79
C LEU A 184 30.66 0.86 -0.83
N THR A 185 31.21 0.57 0.34
CA THR A 185 32.14 -0.54 0.58
C THR A 185 31.70 -1.30 1.80
N LEU A 186 32.20 -2.53 1.99
CA LEU A 186 31.99 -3.33 3.19
C LEU A 186 33.35 -3.59 3.84
N VAL A 187 33.54 -3.07 5.05
CA VAL A 187 34.79 -3.17 5.81
C VAL A 187 34.50 -3.74 7.18
N ALA A 188 35.07 -4.91 7.50
CA ALA A 188 34.80 -5.69 8.69
C ALA A 188 33.30 -5.89 8.94
N GLY A 189 32.55 -6.20 7.88
CA GLY A 189 31.09 -6.36 7.93
C GLY A 189 30.29 -5.06 8.09
N VAL A 190 30.92 -3.88 8.09
CA VAL A 190 30.22 -2.59 8.20
C VAL A 190 30.15 -1.93 6.83
N ILE A 191 28.96 -1.48 6.41
CA ILE A 191 28.82 -0.67 5.19
C ILE A 191 29.44 0.71 5.44
N THR A 192 30.38 1.13 4.59
CA THR A 192 31.08 2.41 4.71
C THR A 192 31.12 3.17 3.39
N GLN A 193 31.30 4.48 3.47
CA GLN A 193 31.41 5.35 2.29
C GLN A 193 32.27 6.58 2.60
N PRO A 194 33.14 7.02 1.66
CA PRO A 194 33.75 8.34 1.73
C PRO A 194 32.71 9.45 1.56
N ASN A 195 32.72 10.45 2.45
CA ASN A 195 31.87 11.63 2.37
C ASN A 195 32.63 12.87 2.88
N GLY A 196 32.92 13.82 1.99
CA GLY A 196 33.56 15.09 2.38
C GLY A 196 34.90 14.95 3.11
N GLY A 197 35.75 14.00 2.71
CA GLY A 197 37.04 13.72 3.34
C GLY A 197 36.98 12.86 4.60
N LYS A 198 35.78 12.41 5.00
CA LYS A 198 35.53 11.52 6.14
C LYS A 198 34.98 10.19 5.66
N VAL A 199 34.97 9.17 6.53
CA VAL A 199 34.28 7.89 6.27
C VAL A 199 33.03 7.83 7.14
N ILE A 200 31.87 7.78 6.48
CA ILE A 200 30.60 7.51 7.14
C ILE A 200 30.30 6.01 7.12
N ARG A 201 29.59 5.53 8.12
CA ARG A 201 29.30 4.11 8.36
C ARG A 201 27.81 3.93 8.58
N ALA A 202 27.29 2.80 8.16
CA ALA A 202 25.89 2.47 8.38
C ALA A 202 25.64 2.06 9.85
N VAL A 203 24.77 2.81 10.50
CA VAL A 203 24.47 2.71 11.92
C VAL A 203 22.97 2.63 12.15
N ILE A 204 22.58 2.06 13.28
CA ILE A 204 21.20 1.86 13.71
C ILE A 204 21.04 2.54 15.06
N ASN A 205 20.69 3.83 15.02
CA ASN A 205 20.40 4.64 16.21
C ASN A 205 19.66 5.94 15.88
N GLY A 206 19.02 6.04 14.70
CA GLY A 206 18.53 7.33 14.22
C GLY A 206 17.29 7.76 15.00
N GLU A 207 16.19 7.06 14.75
CA GLU A 207 14.90 7.29 15.38
C GLU A 207 14.30 5.94 15.73
N TYR A 208 14.02 5.71 17.02
CA TYR A 208 13.23 4.57 17.46
C TYR A 208 11.74 4.91 17.33
N THR A 209 10.98 4.01 16.71
CA THR A 209 9.53 4.11 16.62
C THR A 209 8.90 3.00 17.45
N ALA A 210 8.24 3.36 18.56
CA ALA A 210 7.58 2.37 19.42
C ALA A 210 6.41 1.65 18.72
N PHE A 211 5.72 2.35 17.81
CA PHE A 211 4.53 1.84 17.11
C PHE A 211 4.78 0.56 16.30
N ASP A 212 5.94 0.43 15.65
CA ASP A 212 6.33 -0.77 14.89
C ASP A 212 7.59 -1.45 15.45
N ASN A 213 8.07 -0.97 16.61
CA ASN A 213 9.29 -1.41 17.28
C ASN A 213 10.52 -1.45 16.35
N THR A 214 10.64 -0.47 15.44
CA THR A 214 11.80 -0.36 14.55
C THR A 214 12.72 0.79 14.92
N THR A 215 13.99 0.70 14.54
CA THR A 215 14.97 1.80 14.66
C THR A 215 15.48 2.21 13.28
N LYS A 216 15.52 3.51 12.99
CA LYS A 216 16.03 4.02 11.73
C LYS A 216 17.51 3.74 11.54
N MET A 217 17.85 3.25 10.35
CA MET A 217 19.21 3.06 9.89
C MET A 217 19.61 4.23 8.99
N PHE A 218 20.82 4.73 9.17
CA PHE A 218 21.37 5.87 8.42
C PHE A 218 22.90 5.74 8.37
N MET A 219 23.57 6.59 7.60
CA MET A 219 25.03 6.63 7.55
C MET A 219 25.58 7.91 8.17
N THR A 220 26.60 7.77 9.03
CA THR A 220 27.21 8.90 9.75
C THR A 220 28.66 8.62 10.10
N GLU A 221 29.41 9.66 10.45
CA GLU A 221 30.77 9.53 10.98
C GLU A 221 30.81 9.14 12.46
N ARG A 222 29.69 9.32 13.18
CA ARG A 222 29.57 9.06 14.61
C ARG A 222 29.78 7.58 14.96
N GLY A 223 30.16 7.35 16.21
CA GLY A 223 30.34 6.02 16.81
C GLY A 223 29.04 5.31 17.22
N ASP A 224 27.93 5.60 16.55
CA ASP A 224 26.64 4.97 16.81
C ASP A 224 26.68 3.44 16.58
N PRO A 225 25.78 2.66 17.22
CA PRO A 225 25.67 1.22 17.01
C PRO A 225 25.64 0.85 15.51
N ARG A 226 26.65 0.12 15.06
CA ARG A 226 26.81 -0.30 13.66
C ARG A 226 25.86 -1.44 13.33
N GLY A 227 25.36 -1.42 12.09
CA GLY A 227 24.83 -2.62 11.47
C GLY A 227 25.97 -3.47 10.93
N ILE A 228 26.04 -4.72 11.35
CA ILE A 228 27.04 -5.69 10.90
C ILE A 228 26.38 -6.65 9.91
N PHE A 229 27.09 -6.95 8.84
CA PHE A 229 26.64 -7.78 7.74
C PHE A 229 27.66 -8.87 7.44
N ASP A 230 27.16 -10.07 7.21
CA ASP A 230 27.89 -11.12 6.51
C ASP A 230 27.57 -11.05 5.00
N VAL A 231 28.36 -11.77 4.20
CA VAL A 231 28.16 -11.85 2.74
C VAL A 231 27.83 -13.28 2.37
N ARG A 232 26.83 -13.45 1.51
CA ARG A 232 26.47 -14.76 0.93
C ARG A 232 26.25 -14.68 -0.57
N TYR A 233 26.31 -15.83 -1.23
CA TYR A 233 25.71 -15.99 -2.55
C TYR A 233 24.23 -16.33 -2.41
N GLY A 234 23.43 -15.79 -3.32
CA GLY A 234 22.01 -16.12 -3.48
C GLY A 234 21.61 -16.13 -4.95
N CYS A 235 20.36 -16.46 -5.22
CA CYS A 235 19.82 -16.46 -6.57
C CYS A 235 18.87 -15.29 -6.74
N ASN A 236 19.07 -14.56 -7.83
CA ASN A 236 18.16 -13.52 -8.24
C ASN A 236 16.79 -14.15 -8.55
N PRO A 237 15.71 -13.72 -7.88
CA PRO A 237 14.40 -14.36 -8.00
C PRO A 237 13.71 -14.14 -9.36
N ASP A 238 14.20 -13.18 -10.15
CA ASP A 238 13.61 -12.83 -11.45
C ASP A 238 14.35 -13.46 -12.64
N THR A 239 15.63 -13.80 -12.44
CA THR A 239 16.53 -14.19 -13.54
C THR A 239 17.28 -15.50 -13.29
N ASP A 240 17.16 -16.08 -12.09
CA ASP A 240 17.88 -17.29 -11.66
C ASP A 240 19.41 -17.18 -11.83
N LYS A 241 19.94 -15.96 -11.84
CA LYS A 241 21.39 -15.70 -11.84
C LYS A 241 21.94 -15.64 -10.43
N VAL A 242 23.17 -16.12 -10.24
CA VAL A 242 23.90 -15.94 -8.98
C VAL A 242 24.09 -14.45 -8.70
N GLN A 243 23.83 -14.03 -7.47
CA GLN A 243 24.04 -12.68 -6.97
C GLN A 243 24.76 -12.69 -5.62
N THR A 244 25.41 -11.59 -5.27
CA THR A 244 25.99 -11.38 -3.94
C THR A 244 25.01 -10.64 -3.07
N GLU A 245 24.77 -11.13 -1.86
CA GLU A 245 23.81 -10.57 -0.92
C GLU A 245 24.48 -10.17 0.39
N LEU A 246 24.00 -9.09 0.99
CA LEU A 246 24.35 -8.68 2.35
C LEU A 246 23.33 -9.28 3.32
N VAL A 247 23.82 -10.06 4.28
CA VAL A 247 23.00 -10.69 5.32
C VAL A 247 23.18 -9.89 6.60
N PHE A 248 22.11 -9.26 7.07
CA PHE A 248 22.15 -8.59 8.37
C PHE A 248 22.44 -9.59 9.49
N LYS A 249 23.47 -9.31 10.28
CA LYS A 249 23.96 -10.19 11.35
C LYS A 249 23.57 -9.67 12.72
N GLU A 250 23.93 -8.42 13.00
CA GLU A 250 23.73 -7.84 14.33
C GLU A 250 23.71 -6.31 14.30
N ARG A 251 23.11 -5.75 15.35
CA ARG A 251 23.25 -4.35 15.74
C ARG A 251 24.14 -4.29 16.98
N SER A 252 25.45 -4.09 16.80
CA SER A 252 26.43 -3.89 17.88
C SER A 252 26.19 -4.77 19.12
N GLY A 253 26.32 -6.08 18.95
CA GLY A 253 26.13 -7.07 20.02
C GLY A 253 24.68 -7.57 20.20
N VAL A 254 23.68 -6.98 19.54
CA VAL A 254 22.33 -7.57 19.45
C VAL A 254 22.24 -8.40 18.18
N THR A 255 22.38 -9.72 18.32
CA THR A 255 22.35 -10.67 17.20
C THR A 255 20.94 -10.84 16.63
N GLY A 256 20.87 -10.92 15.30
CA GLY A 256 19.65 -11.22 14.56
C GLY A 256 18.79 -9.99 14.26
N GLY A 257 17.51 -10.23 13.97
CA GLY A 257 16.63 -9.21 13.42
C GLY A 257 16.76 -9.14 11.90
N HIS A 258 16.26 -8.06 11.31
CA HIS A 258 16.36 -7.85 9.87
C HIS A 258 16.24 -6.37 9.51
N LEU A 259 16.70 -6.02 8.32
CA LEU A 259 16.40 -4.74 7.72
C LEU A 259 15.10 -4.84 6.93
N CYS A 260 14.33 -3.75 6.99
CA CYS A 260 13.07 -3.61 6.33
C CYS A 260 12.87 -2.17 5.85
N PHE A 261 11.92 -1.99 4.95
CA PHE A 261 11.58 -0.69 4.39
C PHE A 261 10.13 -0.34 4.73
N ARG A 262 9.97 0.80 5.38
CA ARG A 262 8.67 1.30 5.82
C ARG A 262 8.30 2.56 5.03
N LEU A 263 7.02 2.70 4.72
CA LEU A 263 6.50 3.95 4.15
C LEU A 263 6.68 5.10 5.15
N ALA A 264 7.24 6.19 4.67
CA ALA A 264 7.43 7.45 5.37
C ALA A 264 6.76 8.59 4.61
N ALA A 265 6.81 9.79 5.17
CA ALA A 265 6.21 10.98 4.58
C ALA A 265 6.63 11.19 3.11
N GLY A 266 5.67 11.60 2.27
CA GLY A 266 5.90 11.89 0.85
C GLY A 266 6.13 10.65 -0.02
N ASN A 267 5.53 9.51 0.33
CA ASN A 267 5.61 8.24 -0.40
C ASN A 267 7.05 7.70 -0.56
N ARG A 268 7.88 7.90 0.47
CA ARG A 268 9.28 7.49 0.49
C ARG A 268 9.40 6.25 1.37
N HIS A 269 10.22 5.30 0.97
CA HIS A 269 10.48 4.11 1.78
C HIS A 269 11.82 4.27 2.46
N GLU A 270 11.81 4.30 3.79
CA GLU A 270 13.02 4.50 4.60
C GLU A 270 13.54 3.19 5.18
N CYS A 271 14.86 3.08 5.29
CA CYS A 271 15.50 1.89 5.84
C CYS A 271 15.37 1.85 7.37
N ARG A 272 14.86 0.74 7.88
CA ARG A 272 14.63 0.48 9.29
C ARG A 272 15.25 -0.86 9.68
N TYR A 273 15.68 -0.98 10.92
CA TYR A 273 16.02 -2.22 11.59
C TYR A 273 14.85 -2.67 12.46
N SER A 274 14.43 -3.93 12.29
CA SER A 274 13.47 -4.62 13.14
C SER A 274 14.20 -5.66 14.00
N PRO A 275 14.08 -5.63 15.34
CA PRO A 275 14.78 -6.55 16.23
C PRO A 275 14.25 -7.99 16.10
N PRO A 276 15.02 -8.99 16.60
CA PRO A 276 14.57 -10.38 16.63
C PRO A 276 13.18 -10.53 17.27
N GLY A 277 12.32 -11.36 16.65
CA GLY A 277 11.00 -11.68 17.20
C GLY A 277 9.95 -10.56 17.10
N ASN A 278 10.26 -9.44 16.46
CA ASN A 278 9.30 -8.37 16.28
C ASN A 278 8.25 -8.73 15.21
N THR A 279 7.02 -8.99 15.63
CA THR A 279 5.88 -9.28 14.74
C THR A 279 5.02 -8.06 14.43
N LEU A 280 5.29 -6.91 15.08
CA LEU A 280 4.53 -5.68 14.84
C LEU A 280 4.69 -5.18 13.39
N VAL A 281 5.87 -5.44 12.79
CA VAL A 281 6.18 -5.06 11.42
C VAL A 281 5.37 -5.78 10.34
N ASP A 282 4.61 -6.82 10.70
CA ASP A 282 3.75 -7.55 9.77
C ASP A 282 2.30 -7.07 9.81
N LEU A 283 1.94 -6.20 10.77
CA LEU A 283 0.59 -5.64 10.85
C LEU A 283 0.37 -4.64 9.71
N PRO A 284 -0.79 -4.66 9.02
CA PRO A 284 -1.02 -3.81 7.84
C PRO A 284 -0.78 -2.30 8.05
N ASN A 285 -1.04 -1.80 9.26
CA ASN A 285 -0.84 -0.40 9.63
C ASN A 285 0.58 -0.07 10.12
N GLN A 286 1.43 -1.08 10.35
CA GLN A 286 2.80 -0.98 10.88
C GLN A 286 3.82 -1.61 9.92
N LEU A 287 3.39 -1.91 8.69
CA LEU A 287 4.13 -2.73 7.76
C LEU A 287 5.54 -2.19 7.51
N CYS A 288 6.55 -2.98 7.89
CA CYS A 288 7.93 -2.76 7.49
C CYS A 288 8.38 -3.95 6.64
N ILE A 289 8.51 -3.71 5.34
CA ILE A 289 8.69 -4.79 4.37
C ILE A 289 10.12 -5.32 4.49
N LYS A 290 10.28 -6.56 4.97
CA LYS A 290 11.57 -7.27 4.99
C LYS A 290 12.10 -7.44 3.56
N VAL A 291 13.40 -7.31 3.36
CA VAL A 291 14.02 -7.40 2.03
C VAL A 291 15.28 -8.25 2.02
N THR A 292 15.63 -8.75 0.85
CA THR A 292 17.01 -9.17 0.50
C THR A 292 17.79 -7.94 0.04
N LEU A 293 19.03 -7.80 0.52
CA LEU A 293 19.95 -6.75 0.08
C LEU A 293 20.96 -7.32 -0.89
N VAL A 294 20.95 -6.83 -2.13
CA VAL A 294 21.81 -7.30 -3.21
C VAL A 294 22.90 -6.28 -3.51
N VAL A 295 24.13 -6.75 -3.60
CA VAL A 295 25.28 -5.95 -4.00
C VAL A 295 25.28 -5.80 -5.52
N VAL A 296 25.17 -4.56 -6.00
CA VAL A 296 25.24 -4.22 -7.42
C VAL A 296 26.54 -3.48 -7.70
N ARG A 297 27.38 -4.05 -8.56
CA ARG A 297 28.62 -3.43 -9.03
C ARG A 297 28.39 -2.90 -10.43
N THR A 298 28.77 -1.65 -10.66
CA THR A 298 28.77 -1.00 -11.99
C THR A 298 30.12 -1.17 -12.66
#